data_AF-A0A167DJD2-F1
#
_entry.id   AF-A0A167DJD2-F1
#
_cell.length_a   1.000
_cell.length_b   1.000
_cell.length_c   1.000
_cell.angle_alpha   90.00
_cell.angle_beta   90.00
_cell.angle_gamma   90.00
#
_symmetry.space_group_name_H-M   'P 1'
#
loop_
_entity.id
_entity.type
_entity.pdbx_description
1 polymer ?
#
loop_
_entity_poly.entity_id
_entity_poly.type
_entity_poly.pdbx_seq_one_letter_code
_entity_poly.pdbx_strand_id
1 'polypeptide(L)'
;LKQDAQNQNDEAQAIRKMLGSKPKTDDEPHKSLSSPSMPVVLCGKTEQIGRGAIAVIHFVTSPTSGAVILPALLASQPPPSHPETSTIGSGNYAAAPHAVILGGAFDEAATAVLQKAVADAQAQSADVRKIPWLRQDSSKPAPPLGPEYGKAMAVLFLPEASDYIASSPQESLSLAQPQSKSPFVLGLQEAAKTHSLAVSVGIHVPVPVAVPAATTDATTPTATVSKLLNRSLWINADGTINQAATYDKLHLFDYGALRESATVQAGRSLTPPFPTPVGRAGSLICFDLRFAEPALALTHPGPKSPFVDPAVGPAQVLLYPSAFTLRTGQAHWETLLRARAIETQSWVIAAAQVGAHNPKRSSYGHSMVVDPWGRVRLELGGVDGEGRAEEGAEGAVGFVDVDLDEWARVREGMPLARRT
;
A
#
# COMPACT_ATOMS: atom_id res chain seq x y z
N LEU A 1 6.67 -13.48 2.37
CA LEU A 1 5.53 -12.60 1.93
C LEU A 1 5.63 -11.18 2.48
N LYS A 2 5.12 -10.86 3.69
CA LYS A 2 5.27 -9.51 4.31
C LYS A 2 6.74 -9.07 4.39
N GLN A 3 7.60 -10.00 4.81
CA GLN A 3 9.04 -9.74 4.91
C GLN A 3 9.68 -9.57 3.53
N ASP A 4 9.21 -10.21 2.47
CA ASP A 4 9.85 -10.11 1.14
C ASP A 4 9.44 -8.85 0.39
N ALA A 5 8.18 -8.42 0.49
CA ALA A 5 7.75 -7.13 -0.04
C ALA A 5 8.46 -5.98 0.68
N GLN A 6 8.64 -6.12 2.00
CA GLN A 6 9.46 -5.20 2.78
C GLN A 6 10.92 -5.25 2.35
N ASN A 7 11.51 -6.44 2.18
CA ASN A 7 12.91 -6.59 1.75
C ASN A 7 13.14 -6.02 0.34
N GLN A 8 12.25 -6.24 -0.62
CA GLN A 8 12.37 -5.70 -1.98
C GLN A 8 12.25 -4.17 -2.00
N ASN A 9 11.34 -3.62 -1.19
CA ASN A 9 11.20 -2.18 -1.02
C ASN A 9 12.41 -1.57 -0.29
N ASP A 10 12.94 -2.24 0.73
CA ASP A 10 14.13 -1.81 1.49
C ASP A 10 15.39 -1.89 0.63
N GLU A 11 15.53 -2.92 -0.21
CA GLU A 11 16.61 -3.07 -1.20
C GLU A 11 16.55 -1.95 -2.24
N ALA A 12 15.39 -1.68 -2.83
CA ALA A 12 15.21 -0.59 -3.78
C ALA A 12 15.52 0.79 -3.15
N GLN A 13 15.14 1.00 -1.90
CA GLN A 13 15.45 2.22 -1.15
C GLN A 13 16.94 2.34 -0.80
N ALA A 14 17.58 1.23 -0.39
CA ALA A 14 19.02 1.19 -0.12
C ALA A 14 19.83 1.47 -1.39
N ILE A 15 19.43 0.91 -2.53
CA ILE A 15 20.04 1.17 -3.85
C ILE A 15 19.93 2.65 -4.22
N ARG A 16 18.73 3.24 -4.10
CA ARG A 16 18.53 4.67 -4.39
C ARG A 16 19.36 5.57 -3.48
N LYS A 17 19.49 5.22 -2.19
CA LYS A 17 20.30 5.95 -1.21
C LYS A 17 21.80 5.84 -1.48
N MET A 18 22.28 4.65 -1.91
CA MET A 18 23.68 4.43 -2.27
C MET A 18 24.09 5.12 -3.57
N LEU A 19 23.18 5.18 -4.54
CA LEU A 19 23.46 5.75 -5.87
C LEU A 19 23.37 7.28 -5.92
N GLY A 20 22.94 7.94 -4.84
CA GLY A 20 22.91 9.41 -4.73
C GLY A 20 22.04 10.12 -5.78
N SER A 21 21.23 9.40 -6.55
CA SER A 21 20.49 9.94 -7.67
C SER A 21 19.24 10.68 -7.20
N LYS A 22 19.24 12.01 -7.31
CA LYS A 22 17.99 12.75 -7.52
C LYS A 22 17.43 12.37 -8.89
N PRO A 23 16.11 12.31 -9.08
CA PRO A 23 15.55 11.95 -10.37
C PRO A 23 15.54 13.19 -11.29
N LYS A 24 15.59 12.93 -12.61
CA LYS A 24 15.90 13.92 -13.64
C LYS A 24 14.74 14.91 -13.84
N THR A 25 15.01 16.20 -13.67
CA THR A 25 14.31 17.27 -14.38
C THR A 25 14.98 17.48 -15.72
N ASP A 26 14.24 17.37 -16.82
CA ASP A 26 14.70 17.78 -18.16
C ASP A 26 14.91 19.30 -18.15
N ASP A 27 16.12 19.78 -17.79
CA ASP A 27 16.71 21.04 -18.30
C ASP A 27 18.06 21.49 -17.67
N GLU A 28 18.73 20.74 -16.76
CA GLU A 28 20.05 21.19 -16.26
C GLU A 28 21.26 20.51 -16.91
N PRO A 29 22.30 21.28 -17.33
CA PRO A 29 23.56 20.73 -17.80
C PRO A 29 24.33 20.08 -16.63
N HIS A 30 24.93 18.92 -16.92
CA HIS A 30 25.67 18.06 -15.99
C HIS A 30 26.53 18.80 -14.95
N LYS A 31 26.13 18.77 -13.68
CA LYS A 31 27.08 18.89 -12.55
C LYS A 31 27.70 17.52 -12.29
N SER A 32 29.01 17.43 -12.49
CA SER A 32 29.80 16.23 -12.20
C SER A 32 29.73 15.87 -10.72
N LEU A 33 29.27 14.66 -10.40
CA LEU A 33 29.39 14.03 -9.08
C LEU A 33 30.89 13.89 -8.74
N SER A 34 31.37 14.64 -7.74
CA SER A 34 32.80 14.75 -7.41
C SER A 34 33.25 13.88 -6.23
N SER A 35 32.56 12.77 -5.94
CA SER A 35 33.04 11.76 -4.98
C SER A 35 32.95 10.37 -5.61
N PRO A 36 34.04 9.59 -5.67
CA PRO A 36 34.00 8.25 -6.27
C PRO A 36 33.13 7.34 -5.39
N SER A 37 31.92 7.02 -5.84
CA SER A 37 31.09 6.02 -5.18
C SER A 37 31.78 4.66 -5.33
N MET A 38 31.92 3.93 -4.23
CA MET A 38 32.44 2.56 -4.25
C MET A 38 31.47 1.66 -5.04
N PRO A 39 31.93 0.90 -6.05
CA PRO A 39 31.07 0.00 -6.81
C PRO A 39 30.48 -1.09 -5.90
N VAL A 40 29.23 -1.49 -6.14
CA VAL A 40 28.57 -2.59 -5.43
C VAL A 40 28.10 -3.67 -6.41
N VAL A 41 28.19 -4.94 -6.03
CA VAL A 41 27.54 -6.04 -6.77
C VAL A 41 26.23 -6.40 -6.10
N LEU A 42 25.14 -6.38 -6.88
CA LEU A 42 23.79 -6.76 -6.45
C LEU A 42 23.41 -8.08 -7.10
N CYS A 43 23.15 -9.11 -6.28
CA CYS A 43 22.69 -10.42 -6.75
C CYS A 43 21.16 -10.46 -6.87
N GLY A 44 20.63 -10.56 -8.09
CA GLY A 44 19.20 -10.64 -8.41
C GLY A 44 18.85 -11.85 -9.27
N LYS A 45 17.54 -12.07 -9.48
CA LYS A 45 17.03 -13.23 -10.25
C LYS A 45 16.78 -12.95 -11.73
N THR A 46 16.58 -11.68 -12.10
CA THR A 46 16.32 -11.27 -13.48
C THR A 46 16.87 -9.86 -13.73
N GLU A 47 17.07 -9.51 -14.99
CA GLU A 47 17.47 -8.15 -15.40
C GLU A 47 16.38 -7.09 -15.16
N GLN A 48 15.13 -7.50 -14.87
CA GLN A 48 14.03 -6.57 -14.61
C GLN A 48 14.26 -5.73 -13.34
N ILE A 49 15.00 -6.26 -12.36
CA ILE A 49 15.31 -5.56 -11.09
C ILE A 49 16.06 -4.23 -11.34
N GLY A 50 16.77 -4.11 -12.45
CA GLY A 50 17.49 -2.88 -12.80
C GLY A 50 16.81 -2.00 -13.85
N ARG A 51 15.60 -2.35 -14.33
CA ARG A 51 14.82 -1.46 -15.20
C ARG A 51 14.31 -0.28 -14.36
N GLY A 52 14.99 0.86 -14.45
CA GLY A 52 14.69 2.09 -13.70
C GLY A 52 15.91 2.74 -13.04
N ALA A 53 17.09 2.12 -13.10
CA ALA A 53 18.32 2.68 -12.55
C ALA A 53 19.12 3.44 -13.63
N ILE A 54 19.48 4.71 -13.35
CA ILE A 54 20.00 5.69 -14.33
C ILE A 54 21.56 5.68 -14.43
N ALA A 55 22.25 4.76 -13.73
CA ALA A 55 23.72 4.75 -13.61
C ALA A 55 24.43 3.84 -14.63
N VAL A 56 25.77 3.89 -14.67
CA VAL A 56 26.61 2.91 -15.38
C VAL A 56 26.44 1.54 -14.72
N ILE A 57 25.59 0.72 -15.33
CA ILE A 57 25.18 -0.60 -14.85
C ILE A 57 25.45 -1.61 -15.97
N HIS A 58 25.96 -2.77 -15.59
CA HIS A 58 26.06 -3.94 -16.47
C HIS A 58 25.27 -5.08 -15.85
N PHE A 59 24.57 -5.83 -16.68
CA PHE A 59 23.80 -6.99 -16.23
C PHE A 59 24.51 -8.29 -16.62
N VAL A 60 24.73 -9.13 -15.63
CA VAL A 60 25.28 -10.47 -15.80
C VAL A 60 24.14 -11.47 -15.73
N THR A 61 23.86 -12.17 -16.82
CA THR A 61 22.68 -13.04 -16.97
C THR A 61 22.94 -14.49 -16.58
N SER A 62 24.20 -14.88 -16.36
CA SER A 62 24.57 -16.23 -15.92
C SER A 62 25.87 -16.23 -15.11
N PRO A 63 26.14 -17.28 -14.30
CA PRO A 63 27.41 -17.41 -13.58
C PRO A 63 28.60 -17.55 -14.53
N THR A 64 28.42 -18.24 -15.65
CA THR A 64 29.47 -18.46 -16.65
C THR A 64 29.89 -17.17 -17.34
N SER A 65 28.91 -16.36 -17.76
CA SER A 65 29.17 -15.03 -18.34
C SER A 65 29.80 -14.09 -17.32
N GLY A 66 29.30 -14.10 -16.09
CA GLY A 66 29.79 -13.25 -15.01
C GLY A 66 31.24 -13.51 -14.63
N ALA A 67 31.67 -14.77 -14.62
CA ALA A 67 33.04 -15.14 -14.30
C ALA A 67 34.06 -14.52 -15.26
N VAL A 68 33.64 -14.28 -16.51
CA VAL A 68 34.47 -13.64 -17.54
C VAL A 68 34.32 -12.11 -17.51
N ILE A 69 33.11 -11.61 -17.29
CA ILE A 69 32.76 -10.19 -17.41
C ILE A 69 33.15 -9.38 -16.17
N LEU A 70 32.93 -9.91 -14.96
CA LEU A 70 33.10 -9.16 -13.71
C LEU A 70 34.54 -8.69 -13.46
N PRO A 71 35.59 -9.52 -13.67
CA PRO A 71 36.97 -9.07 -13.49
C PRO A 71 37.32 -7.85 -14.35
N ALA A 72 36.91 -7.84 -15.62
CA ALA A 72 37.14 -6.73 -16.54
C ALA A 72 36.43 -5.45 -16.08
N LEU A 73 35.16 -5.57 -15.69
CA LEU A 73 34.38 -4.43 -15.19
C LEU A 73 34.97 -3.83 -13.90
N LEU A 74 35.41 -4.67 -12.97
CA LEU A 74 36.03 -4.23 -11.72
C LEU A 74 37.43 -3.64 -11.90
N ALA A 75 38.11 -4.01 -12.99
CA ALA A 75 39.34 -3.37 -13.46
C ALA A 75 39.10 -2.10 -14.30
N SER A 76 37.84 -1.66 -14.46
CA SER A 76 37.47 -0.52 -15.32
C SER A 76 37.85 -0.70 -16.80
N GLN A 77 37.79 -1.95 -17.26
CA GLN A 77 37.99 -2.32 -18.65
C GLN A 77 36.65 -2.66 -19.30
N PRO A 78 36.51 -2.48 -20.63
CA PRO A 78 35.33 -2.96 -21.35
C PRO A 78 35.19 -4.47 -21.16
N PRO A 79 33.97 -4.98 -20.94
CA PRO A 79 33.76 -6.40 -20.79
C PRO A 79 34.09 -7.11 -22.12
N PRO A 80 34.76 -8.27 -22.07
CA PRO A 80 34.99 -9.06 -23.27
C PRO A 80 33.66 -9.51 -23.89
N SER A 81 33.65 -9.72 -25.21
CA SER A 81 32.46 -10.21 -25.92
C SER A 81 32.04 -11.58 -25.36
N HIS A 82 30.78 -11.71 -24.95
CA HIS A 82 30.19 -12.96 -24.47
C HIS A 82 28.79 -13.15 -25.08
N PRO A 83 28.37 -14.38 -25.44
CA PRO A 83 27.06 -14.64 -26.06
C PRO A 83 25.85 -14.22 -25.21
N GLU A 84 26.05 -14.15 -23.89
CA GLU A 84 25.01 -13.85 -22.90
C GLU A 84 25.13 -12.44 -22.31
N THR A 85 25.97 -11.56 -22.90
CA THR A 85 26.09 -10.17 -22.45
C THR A 85 24.76 -9.45 -22.60
N SER A 86 24.24 -8.88 -21.51
CA SER A 86 22.99 -8.09 -21.57
C SER A 86 23.18 -6.81 -22.37
N THR A 87 22.13 -6.41 -23.08
CA THR A 87 22.04 -5.14 -23.80
C THR A 87 21.49 -3.99 -22.94
N ILE A 88 21.09 -4.28 -21.70
CA ILE A 88 20.52 -3.30 -20.77
C ILE A 88 21.66 -2.63 -19.98
N GLY A 89 21.62 -1.31 -19.83
CA GLY A 89 22.64 -0.53 -19.14
C GLY A 89 23.19 0.62 -19.99
N SER A 90 24.09 1.44 -19.44
CA SER A 90 24.61 2.63 -20.15
C SER A 90 25.66 2.31 -21.22
N GLY A 91 26.26 1.11 -21.19
CA GLY A 91 27.34 0.71 -22.10
C GLY A 91 28.64 1.54 -22.01
N ASN A 92 28.71 2.51 -21.10
CA ASN A 92 29.86 3.39 -20.95
C ASN A 92 30.91 2.79 -20.00
N TYR A 93 31.72 1.88 -20.52
CA TYR A 93 32.78 1.19 -19.77
C TYR A 93 34.07 2.00 -19.60
N ALA A 94 34.14 3.21 -20.15
CA ALA A 94 35.24 4.14 -19.91
C ALA A 94 35.19 4.76 -18.50
N ALA A 95 34.03 4.68 -17.82
CA ALA A 95 33.85 5.03 -16.43
C ALA A 95 33.56 3.78 -15.60
N ALA A 96 34.04 3.76 -14.35
CA ALA A 96 33.78 2.63 -13.46
C ALA A 96 32.28 2.49 -13.13
N PRO A 97 31.72 1.27 -13.15
CA PRO A 97 30.33 1.07 -12.81
C PRO A 97 30.09 1.46 -11.34
N HIS A 98 28.95 2.11 -11.09
CA HIS A 98 28.54 2.44 -9.71
C HIS A 98 27.86 1.24 -9.04
N ALA A 99 27.24 0.37 -9.84
CA ALA A 99 26.72 -0.91 -9.42
C ALA A 99 26.77 -1.91 -10.58
N VAL A 100 26.98 -3.19 -10.28
CA VAL A 100 26.87 -4.30 -11.24
C VAL A 100 25.75 -5.22 -10.77
N ILE A 101 24.77 -5.47 -11.64
CA ILE A 101 23.58 -6.26 -11.29
C ILE A 101 23.74 -7.66 -11.89
N LEU A 102 23.64 -8.69 -11.06
CA LEU A 102 23.70 -10.07 -11.50
C LEU A 102 22.27 -10.57 -11.63
N GLY A 103 21.74 -10.67 -12.85
CA GLY A 103 20.45 -11.30 -13.10
C GLY A 103 20.50 -12.84 -13.03
N GLY A 104 21.69 -13.45 -13.10
CA GLY A 104 21.86 -14.91 -13.18
C GLY A 104 22.53 -15.59 -11.98
N ALA A 105 22.77 -14.88 -10.87
CA ALA A 105 23.51 -15.42 -9.73
C ALA A 105 22.72 -15.28 -8.43
N PHE A 106 21.67 -16.09 -8.33
CA PHE A 106 20.70 -16.03 -7.25
C PHE A 106 21.04 -16.95 -6.06
N ASP A 107 21.60 -18.12 -6.34
CA ASP A 107 21.94 -19.11 -5.32
C ASP A 107 23.42 -19.06 -4.90
N GLU A 108 23.74 -19.80 -3.83
CA GLU A 108 25.08 -19.83 -3.24
C GLU A 108 26.12 -20.43 -4.18
N ALA A 109 25.75 -21.46 -4.96
CA ALA A 109 26.64 -22.09 -5.91
C ALA A 109 27.01 -21.14 -7.05
N ALA A 110 26.01 -20.46 -7.62
CA ALA A 110 26.16 -19.46 -8.65
C ALA A 110 26.98 -18.25 -8.17
N THR A 111 26.70 -17.77 -6.96
CA THR A 111 27.43 -16.63 -6.36
C THR A 111 28.88 -17.00 -6.06
N ALA A 112 29.14 -18.21 -5.58
CA ALA A 112 30.49 -18.68 -5.28
C ALA A 112 31.38 -18.75 -6.52
N VAL A 113 30.84 -19.16 -7.68
CA VAL A 113 31.56 -19.14 -8.97
C VAL A 113 32.07 -17.74 -9.30
N LEU A 114 31.21 -16.74 -9.11
CA LEU A 114 31.55 -15.35 -9.42
C LEU A 114 32.52 -14.73 -8.41
N GLN A 115 32.30 -14.98 -7.12
CA GLN A 115 33.21 -14.53 -6.06
C GLN A 115 34.61 -15.10 -6.24
N LYS A 116 34.70 -16.40 -6.62
CA LYS A 116 35.98 -17.04 -6.91
C LYS A 116 36.67 -16.39 -8.11
N ALA A 117 35.96 -16.19 -9.22
CA ALA A 117 36.54 -15.54 -10.40
C ALA A 117 37.08 -14.13 -10.11
N VAL A 118 36.35 -13.35 -9.30
CA VAL A 118 36.80 -12.02 -8.86
C VAL A 118 38.01 -12.12 -7.91
N ALA A 119 38.00 -13.07 -6.96
CA ALA A 119 39.12 -13.27 -6.04
C ALA A 119 40.40 -13.72 -6.76
N ASP A 120 40.29 -14.64 -7.73
CA ASP A 120 41.40 -15.11 -8.55
C ASP A 120 41.99 -13.95 -9.37
N ALA A 121 41.14 -13.09 -9.94
CA ALA A 121 41.58 -11.90 -10.68
C ALA A 121 42.24 -10.85 -9.77
N GLN A 122 41.70 -10.63 -8.56
CA GLN A 122 42.30 -9.74 -7.56
C GLN A 122 43.67 -10.22 -7.07
N ALA A 123 43.89 -11.53 -7.04
CA ALA A 123 45.20 -12.10 -6.71
C ALA A 123 46.23 -11.88 -7.83
N GLN A 124 45.77 -11.73 -9.08
CA GLN A 124 46.62 -11.55 -10.26
C GLN A 124 46.86 -10.07 -10.61
N SER A 125 45.94 -9.17 -10.24
CA SER A 125 46.08 -7.72 -10.49
C SER A 125 45.49 -6.88 -9.36
N ALA A 126 46.26 -5.89 -8.91
CA ALA A 126 45.83 -4.90 -7.93
C ALA A 126 44.80 -3.90 -8.49
N ASP A 127 44.61 -3.86 -9.81
CA ASP A 127 43.67 -2.95 -10.48
C ASP A 127 42.21 -3.43 -10.32
N VAL A 128 42.00 -4.71 -9.98
CA VAL A 128 40.67 -5.27 -9.74
C VAL A 128 40.19 -4.83 -8.36
N ARG A 129 39.17 -3.96 -8.34
CA ARG A 129 38.68 -3.36 -7.09
C ARG A 129 38.04 -4.38 -6.16
N LYS A 130 38.22 -4.18 -4.85
CA LYS A 130 37.46 -4.86 -3.79
C LYS A 130 36.12 -4.16 -3.58
N ILE A 131 35.05 -4.93 -3.55
CA ILE A 131 33.68 -4.41 -3.49
C ILE A 131 32.81 -5.27 -2.58
N PRO A 132 31.79 -4.68 -1.92
CA PRO A 132 30.80 -5.45 -1.19
C PRO A 132 29.87 -6.20 -2.16
N TRP A 133 29.52 -7.43 -1.77
CA TRP A 133 28.51 -8.25 -2.43
C TRP A 133 27.23 -8.18 -1.61
N LEU A 134 26.16 -7.63 -2.19
CA LEU A 134 24.83 -7.62 -1.60
C LEU A 134 24.03 -8.76 -2.22
N ARG A 135 23.59 -9.68 -1.37
CA ARG A 135 22.81 -10.86 -1.78
C ARG A 135 21.52 -10.97 -0.99
N GLN A 136 20.51 -11.57 -1.61
CA GLN A 136 19.33 -12.03 -0.90
C GLN A 136 19.72 -13.11 0.12
N ASP A 137 19.06 -13.05 1.28
CA ASP A 137 19.19 -14.04 2.35
C ASP A 137 18.49 -15.35 1.95
N SER A 138 19.26 -16.32 1.47
CA SER A 138 18.79 -17.64 1.02
C SER A 138 18.25 -18.54 2.14
N SER A 139 18.43 -18.16 3.41
CA SER A 139 17.78 -18.84 4.54
C SER A 139 16.29 -18.51 4.66
N LYS A 140 15.81 -17.54 3.86
CA LYS A 140 14.41 -17.11 3.80
C LYS A 140 13.80 -17.55 2.45
N PRO A 141 12.69 -18.31 2.45
CA PRO A 141 12.12 -18.83 1.21
C PRO A 141 11.48 -17.72 0.37
N ALA A 142 11.91 -17.59 -0.89
CA ALA A 142 11.24 -16.74 -1.87
C ALA A 142 9.91 -17.37 -2.31
N PRO A 143 8.80 -16.61 -2.42
CA PRO A 143 7.56 -17.15 -2.94
C PRO A 143 7.73 -17.50 -4.44
N PRO A 144 7.14 -18.61 -4.91
CA PRO A 144 7.26 -19.01 -6.30
C PRO A 144 6.58 -17.99 -7.23
N LEU A 145 7.23 -17.67 -8.36
CA LEU A 145 6.62 -16.87 -9.43
C LEU A 145 5.49 -17.70 -10.07
N GLY A 146 4.27 -17.17 -10.07
CA GLY A 146 3.07 -17.84 -10.58
C GLY A 146 1.77 -17.24 -10.03
N PRO A 147 0.60 -17.89 -10.23
CA PRO A 147 -0.70 -17.43 -9.71
C PRO A 147 -0.71 -17.18 -8.18
N GLU A 148 0.13 -17.92 -7.44
CA GLU A 148 0.33 -17.73 -5.99
C GLU A 148 1.03 -16.40 -5.64
N TYR A 149 1.86 -15.85 -6.54
CA TYR A 149 2.46 -14.52 -6.40
C TYR A 149 1.39 -13.42 -6.57
N GLY A 150 0.49 -13.58 -7.55
CA GLY A 150 -0.66 -12.69 -7.74
C GLY A 150 -1.63 -12.71 -6.55
N LYS A 151 -1.89 -13.89 -5.97
CA LYS A 151 -2.67 -14.04 -4.73
C LYS A 151 -2.01 -13.36 -3.53
N ALA A 152 -0.68 -13.45 -3.42
CA ALA A 152 0.07 -12.78 -2.36
C ALA A 152 0.11 -11.24 -2.48
N MET A 153 -0.16 -10.68 -3.66
CA MET A 153 -0.14 -9.24 -3.95
C MET A 153 -1.53 -8.60 -4.06
N ALA A 154 -2.60 -9.41 -4.11
CA ALA A 154 -3.97 -8.92 -4.21
C ALA A 154 -4.58 -8.65 -2.83
N VAL A 155 -5.51 -7.69 -2.79
CA VAL A 155 -6.32 -7.36 -1.62
C VAL A 155 -7.76 -7.16 -2.07
N LEU A 156 -8.70 -7.72 -1.31
CA LEU A 156 -10.13 -7.47 -1.48
C LEU A 156 -10.57 -6.31 -0.58
N PHE A 157 -11.23 -5.31 -1.16
CA PHE A 157 -11.81 -4.17 -0.43
C PHE A 157 -13.32 -4.27 -0.43
N LEU A 158 -13.90 -4.47 0.75
CA LEU A 158 -15.34 -4.53 0.99
C LEU A 158 -15.84 -3.20 1.57
N PRO A 159 -17.11 -2.84 1.33
CA PRO A 159 -17.65 -1.55 1.74
C PRO A 159 -17.87 -1.40 3.25
N GLU A 160 -18.32 -0.21 3.66
CA GLU A 160 -18.83 0.05 5.01
C GLU A 160 -20.06 -0.83 5.29
N ALA A 161 -20.27 -1.24 6.53
CA ALA A 161 -21.45 -2.01 6.95
C ALA A 161 -21.67 -3.28 6.08
N SER A 162 -20.58 -3.98 5.76
CA SER A 162 -20.61 -5.20 4.94
C SER A 162 -21.25 -6.39 5.66
N ASP A 163 -21.30 -6.34 7.00
CA ASP A 163 -21.95 -7.36 7.82
C ASP A 163 -23.48 -7.30 7.70
N TYR A 164 -24.06 -6.11 7.81
CA TYR A 164 -25.49 -5.88 7.59
C TYR A 164 -25.83 -4.40 7.49
N ILE A 165 -27.01 -4.12 6.92
CA ILE A 165 -27.67 -2.82 6.96
C ILE A 165 -29.05 -2.99 7.59
N ALA A 166 -29.21 -2.48 8.80
CA ALA A 166 -30.46 -2.58 9.55
C ALA A 166 -31.52 -1.56 9.08
N SER A 167 -32.79 -1.90 9.28
CA SER A 167 -33.96 -1.03 9.08
C SER A 167 -34.24 -0.12 10.28
N SER A 168 -33.65 -0.40 11.45
CA SER A 168 -33.78 0.45 12.64
C SER A 168 -32.54 0.44 13.56
N PRO A 169 -32.37 1.48 14.39
CA PRO A 169 -31.40 1.52 15.48
C PRO A 169 -31.40 0.28 16.39
N GLN A 170 -32.59 -0.17 16.81
CA GLN A 170 -32.78 -1.31 17.71
C GLN A 170 -32.38 -2.62 17.05
N GLU A 171 -32.76 -2.80 15.78
CA GLU A 171 -32.37 -3.95 14.99
C GLU A 171 -30.84 -4.01 14.84
N SER A 172 -30.19 -2.88 14.51
CA SER A 172 -28.73 -2.81 14.41
C SER A 172 -28.05 -3.27 15.71
N LEU A 173 -28.52 -2.81 16.87
CA LEU A 173 -27.99 -3.24 18.16
C LEU A 173 -28.21 -4.73 18.42
N SER A 174 -29.32 -5.31 17.96
CA SER A 174 -29.62 -6.74 18.12
C SER A 174 -28.79 -7.66 17.21
N LEU A 175 -28.44 -7.18 16.01
CA LEU A 175 -27.64 -7.92 15.04
C LEU A 175 -26.14 -7.86 15.34
N ALA A 176 -25.68 -6.79 15.98
CA ALA A 176 -24.27 -6.59 16.29
C ALA A 176 -23.72 -7.70 17.19
N GLN A 177 -22.61 -8.30 16.75
CA GLN A 177 -21.87 -9.30 17.50
C GLN A 177 -20.43 -8.82 17.70
N PRO A 178 -19.77 -9.16 18.83
CA PRO A 178 -18.33 -8.98 18.94
C PRO A 178 -17.62 -9.63 17.75
N GLN A 179 -16.61 -8.98 17.19
CA GLN A 179 -15.92 -9.48 15.98
C GLN A 179 -15.36 -10.91 16.14
N SER A 180 -15.03 -11.32 17.37
CA SER A 180 -14.56 -12.69 17.69
C SER A 180 -15.65 -13.77 17.67
N LYS A 181 -16.92 -13.37 17.62
CA LYS A 181 -18.09 -14.26 17.64
C LYS A 181 -18.97 -14.10 16.40
N SER A 182 -18.76 -13.05 15.61
CA SER A 182 -19.54 -12.79 14.40
C SER A 182 -19.30 -13.90 13.35
N PRO A 183 -20.34 -14.65 12.94
CA PRO A 183 -20.19 -15.66 11.89
C PRO A 183 -19.70 -15.07 10.57
N PHE A 184 -20.07 -13.82 10.27
CA PHE A 184 -19.59 -13.09 9.11
C PHE A 184 -18.08 -12.86 9.16
N VAL A 185 -17.55 -12.37 10.30
CA VAL A 185 -16.11 -12.11 10.46
C VAL A 185 -15.33 -13.43 10.46
N LEU A 186 -15.81 -14.45 11.17
CA LEU A 186 -15.17 -15.77 11.21
C LEU A 186 -15.14 -16.41 9.80
N GLY A 187 -16.22 -16.27 9.04
CA GLY A 187 -16.27 -16.70 7.65
C GLY A 187 -15.26 -15.97 6.76
N LEU A 188 -15.12 -14.66 6.93
CA LEU A 188 -14.11 -13.88 6.20
C LEU A 188 -12.67 -14.24 6.59
N GLN A 189 -12.39 -14.53 7.86
CA GLN A 189 -11.07 -15.00 8.29
C GLN A 189 -10.71 -16.34 7.64
N GLU A 190 -11.66 -17.29 7.60
CA GLU A 190 -11.45 -18.58 6.96
C GLU A 190 -11.33 -18.46 5.43
N ALA A 191 -12.14 -17.60 4.80
CA ALA A 191 -12.05 -17.33 3.37
C ALA A 191 -10.71 -16.67 3.01
N ALA A 192 -10.27 -15.67 3.78
CA ALA A 192 -8.98 -15.01 3.60
C ALA A 192 -7.83 -16.02 3.65
N LYS A 193 -7.85 -16.90 4.65
CA LYS A 193 -6.87 -17.99 4.82
C LYS A 193 -6.91 -19.00 3.66
N THR A 194 -8.10 -19.47 3.30
CA THR A 194 -8.31 -20.47 2.24
C THR A 194 -7.81 -19.95 0.89
N HIS A 195 -8.05 -18.68 0.60
CA HIS A 195 -7.69 -18.06 -0.68
C HIS A 195 -6.36 -17.32 -0.65
N SER A 196 -5.68 -17.26 0.50
CA SER A 196 -4.45 -16.50 0.71
C SER A 196 -4.59 -15.04 0.26
N LEU A 197 -5.73 -14.42 0.58
CA LEU A 197 -6.11 -13.08 0.13
C LEU A 197 -6.38 -12.17 1.33
N ALA A 198 -5.70 -11.03 1.40
CA ALA A 198 -5.99 -10.04 2.44
C ALA A 198 -7.32 -9.34 2.16
N VAL A 199 -8.04 -8.96 3.22
CA VAL A 199 -9.37 -8.34 3.12
C VAL A 199 -9.44 -7.09 4.00
N SER A 200 -9.86 -5.97 3.42
CA SER A 200 -10.33 -4.78 4.14
C SER A 200 -11.85 -4.79 4.17
N VAL A 201 -12.46 -4.65 5.34
CA VAL A 201 -13.92 -4.75 5.50
C VAL A 201 -14.47 -3.86 6.60
N GLY A 202 -15.57 -3.16 6.34
CA GLY A 202 -16.32 -2.40 7.35
C GLY A 202 -17.40 -3.23 8.04
N ILE A 203 -17.44 -3.21 9.37
CA ILE A 203 -18.40 -3.93 10.21
C ILE A 203 -18.89 -3.08 11.40
N HIS A 204 -19.93 -3.56 12.08
CA HIS A 204 -20.40 -3.02 13.35
C HIS A 204 -19.86 -3.86 14.53
N VAL A 205 -19.31 -3.20 15.55
CA VAL A 205 -18.83 -3.87 16.77
C VAL A 205 -19.53 -3.32 18.02
N PRO A 206 -20.20 -4.14 18.84
CA PRO A 206 -20.85 -3.67 20.05
C PRO A 206 -19.83 -3.32 21.13
N VAL A 207 -20.05 -2.19 21.82
CA VAL A 207 -19.22 -1.68 22.92
C VAL A 207 -20.08 -1.16 24.08
N PRO A 208 -19.68 -1.43 25.34
CA PRO A 208 -20.32 -0.82 26.49
C PRO A 208 -19.90 0.64 26.64
N VAL A 209 -20.86 1.52 26.92
CA VAL A 209 -20.66 2.96 27.11
C VAL A 209 -21.27 3.39 28.44
N ALA A 210 -20.46 3.99 29.30
CA ALA A 210 -20.92 4.60 30.53
C ALA A 210 -21.69 5.90 30.22
N VAL A 211 -22.89 6.03 30.79
CA VAL A 211 -23.74 7.21 30.67
C VAL A 211 -23.73 7.94 32.02
N PRO A 212 -23.44 9.25 32.04
CA PRO A 212 -23.53 10.04 33.27
C PRO A 212 -24.94 9.93 33.87
N ALA A 213 -25.02 9.75 35.19
CA ALA A 213 -26.30 9.82 35.89
C ALA A 213 -26.92 11.21 35.69
N ALA A 214 -28.24 11.27 35.48
CA ALA A 214 -28.98 12.51 35.23
C ALA A 214 -29.03 13.46 36.46
N THR A 215 -28.46 13.05 37.59
CA THR A 215 -28.42 13.82 38.85
C THR A 215 -27.01 13.78 39.46
N THR A 216 -26.59 14.90 40.05
CA THR A 216 -25.26 15.11 40.67
C THR A 216 -25.09 14.44 42.04
N ASP A 217 -25.91 13.44 42.37
CA ASP A 217 -25.72 12.67 43.60
C ASP A 217 -24.68 11.57 43.38
N ALA A 218 -23.55 11.71 44.08
CA ALA A 218 -22.36 10.86 43.99
C ALA A 218 -22.58 9.37 44.39
N THR A 219 -23.82 8.98 44.68
CA THR A 219 -24.24 7.64 45.07
C THR A 219 -25.03 6.89 44.00
N THR A 220 -25.35 7.52 42.86
CA THR A 220 -26.11 6.87 41.77
C THR A 220 -25.16 6.10 40.84
N PRO A 221 -25.33 4.77 40.66
CA PRO A 221 -24.46 3.99 39.79
C PRO A 221 -24.54 4.47 38.33
N THR A 222 -23.38 4.62 37.70
CA THR A 222 -23.25 5.00 36.27
C THR A 222 -23.95 3.95 35.41
N ALA A 223 -25.04 4.35 34.73
CA ALA A 223 -25.76 3.44 33.83
C ALA A 223 -24.85 3.09 32.65
N THR A 224 -24.82 1.81 32.23
CA THR A 224 -24.07 1.38 31.04
C THR A 224 -25.05 1.03 29.94
N VAL A 225 -24.88 1.63 28.77
CA VAL A 225 -25.65 1.32 27.55
C VAL A 225 -24.75 0.65 26.52
N SER A 226 -25.33 -0.11 25.59
CA SER A 226 -24.60 -0.66 24.44
C SER A 226 -24.67 0.34 23.29
N LYS A 227 -23.50 0.70 22.73
CA LYS A 227 -23.38 1.39 21.44
C LYS A 227 -22.59 0.52 20.48
N LEU A 228 -22.53 0.94 19.22
CA LEU A 228 -21.72 0.29 18.18
C LEU A 228 -20.50 1.14 17.85
N LEU A 229 -19.41 0.50 17.46
CA LEU A 229 -18.36 1.12 16.67
C LEU A 229 -18.62 0.79 15.20
N ASN A 230 -18.39 1.76 14.33
CA ASN A 230 -18.28 1.54 12.90
C ASN A 230 -16.79 1.31 12.59
N ARG A 231 -16.43 0.05 12.33
CA ARG A 231 -15.04 -0.42 12.34
C ARG A 231 -14.62 -0.95 10.98
N SER A 232 -13.51 -0.45 10.48
CA SER A 232 -12.77 -1.06 9.38
C SER A 232 -11.76 -2.06 9.94
N LEU A 233 -11.86 -3.32 9.54
CA LEU A 233 -10.91 -4.38 9.85
C LEU A 233 -9.94 -4.60 8.69
N TRP A 234 -8.72 -4.99 9.05
CA TRP A 234 -7.78 -5.61 8.13
C TRP A 234 -7.56 -7.07 8.51
N ILE A 235 -7.98 -7.98 7.64
CA ILE A 235 -7.76 -9.42 7.75
C ILE A 235 -6.57 -9.77 6.85
N ASN A 236 -5.52 -10.32 7.44
CA ASN A 236 -4.36 -10.79 6.71
C ASN A 236 -4.71 -12.03 5.86
N ALA A 237 -3.90 -12.31 4.84
CA ALA A 237 -4.04 -13.49 3.98
C ALA A 237 -3.94 -14.84 4.72
N ASP A 238 -3.44 -14.88 5.97
CA ASP A 238 -3.44 -16.07 6.81
C ASP A 238 -4.73 -16.20 7.66
N GLY A 239 -5.69 -15.30 7.49
CA GLY A 239 -6.94 -15.21 8.24
C GLY A 239 -6.82 -14.47 9.58
N THR A 240 -5.64 -13.99 9.98
CA THR A 240 -5.49 -13.25 11.24
C THR A 240 -5.94 -11.80 11.10
N ILE A 241 -6.63 -11.26 12.12
CA ILE A 241 -6.99 -9.84 12.16
C ILE A 241 -5.78 -9.03 12.64
N ASN A 242 -5.36 -8.03 11.85
CA ASN A 242 -4.33 -7.09 12.26
C ASN A 242 -4.95 -5.96 13.12
N GLN A 243 -4.84 -6.10 14.45
CA GLN A 243 -5.40 -5.12 15.39
C GLN A 243 -4.80 -3.73 15.25
N ALA A 244 -3.52 -3.62 14.84
CA ALA A 244 -2.86 -2.34 14.63
C ALA A 244 -3.30 -1.62 13.34
N ALA A 245 -4.03 -2.32 12.46
CA ALA A 245 -4.60 -1.78 11.22
C ALA A 245 -6.13 -1.58 11.30
N THR A 246 -6.73 -1.92 12.45
CA THR A 246 -8.14 -1.65 12.72
C THR A 246 -8.36 -0.15 12.90
N TYR A 247 -9.43 0.38 12.31
CA TYR A 247 -9.81 1.78 12.42
C TYR A 247 -11.29 1.91 12.79
N ASP A 248 -11.59 2.76 13.77
CA ASP A 248 -12.96 3.10 14.18
C ASP A 248 -13.31 4.50 13.66
N LYS A 249 -14.43 4.61 12.95
CA LYS A 249 -14.88 5.83 12.27
C LYS A 249 -14.88 7.04 13.21
N LEU A 250 -14.16 8.09 12.85
CA LEU A 250 -14.02 9.27 13.69
C LEU A 250 -15.23 10.19 13.55
N HIS A 251 -15.68 10.44 12.33
CA HIS A 251 -16.76 11.37 12.06
C HIS A 251 -18.06 10.62 11.79
N LEU A 252 -19.00 10.71 12.74
CA LEU A 252 -20.32 10.09 12.59
C LEU A 252 -21.24 10.95 11.72
N PHE A 253 -22.07 10.29 10.91
CA PHE A 253 -23.01 10.91 9.99
C PHE A 253 -24.29 11.37 10.69
N ASP A 254 -24.26 12.63 11.11
CA ASP A 254 -25.38 13.33 11.72
C ASP A 254 -25.90 14.42 10.77
N TYR A 255 -26.84 14.04 9.89
CA TYR A 255 -27.36 14.91 8.83
C TYR A 255 -28.89 14.82 8.70
N GLY A 256 -29.56 15.97 8.82
CA GLY A 256 -31.03 16.03 8.81
C GLY A 256 -31.63 15.21 9.95
N ALA A 257 -32.49 14.25 9.60
CA ALA A 257 -33.09 13.30 10.54
C ALA A 257 -32.22 12.06 10.82
N LEU A 258 -31.15 11.83 10.04
CA LEU A 258 -30.24 10.71 10.26
C LEU A 258 -29.23 11.10 11.34
N ARG A 259 -29.18 10.29 12.41
CA ARG A 259 -28.30 10.46 13.56
C ARG A 259 -27.54 9.17 13.82
N GLU A 260 -26.42 8.97 13.13
CA GLU A 260 -25.53 7.82 13.40
C GLU A 260 -25.07 7.83 14.86
N SER A 261 -24.85 9.00 15.45
CA SER A 261 -24.43 9.18 16.85
C SER A 261 -25.42 8.63 17.91
N ALA A 262 -26.68 8.42 17.54
CA ALA A 262 -27.70 7.87 18.43
C ALA A 262 -27.38 6.44 18.87
N THR A 263 -26.80 5.63 17.97
CA THR A 263 -26.45 4.21 18.23
C THR A 263 -24.98 3.92 18.09
N VAL A 264 -24.22 4.75 17.38
CA VAL A 264 -22.81 4.56 17.14
C VAL A 264 -22.00 5.49 18.03
N GLN A 265 -20.88 5.00 18.54
CA GLN A 265 -19.86 5.76 19.24
C GLN A 265 -18.74 6.09 18.25
N ALA A 266 -18.28 7.36 18.27
CA ALA A 266 -17.15 7.78 17.47
C ALA A 266 -15.85 7.11 17.92
N GLY A 267 -14.99 6.79 16.97
CA GLY A 267 -13.61 6.40 17.22
C GLY A 267 -12.85 7.49 17.99
N ARG A 268 -11.72 7.10 18.59
CA ARG A 268 -10.96 7.99 19.49
C ARG A 268 -9.68 8.55 18.88
N SER A 269 -9.18 7.94 17.82
CA SER A 269 -7.89 8.28 17.21
C SER A 269 -7.80 7.76 15.79
N LEU A 270 -6.93 8.39 15.00
CA LEU A 270 -6.48 7.82 13.74
C LEU A 270 -5.64 6.56 13.99
N THR A 271 -5.73 5.62 13.06
CA THR A 271 -4.83 4.46 13.00
C THR A 271 -3.63 4.86 12.15
N PRO A 272 -2.37 4.68 12.62
CA PRO A 272 -1.20 4.98 11.82
C PRO A 272 -1.22 4.22 10.49
N PRO A 273 -0.62 4.77 9.42
CA PRO A 273 -0.49 4.04 8.17
C PRO A 273 0.18 2.68 8.39
N PHE A 274 -0.28 1.65 7.68
CA PHE A 274 0.23 0.28 7.85
C PHE A 274 0.59 -0.35 6.50
N PRO A 275 1.61 -1.21 6.44
CA PRO A 275 2.03 -1.85 5.20
C PRO A 275 1.00 -2.88 4.74
N THR A 276 0.70 -2.84 3.44
CA THR A 276 -0.18 -3.81 2.75
C THR A 276 0.47 -4.25 1.44
N PRO A 277 -0.03 -5.32 0.80
CA PRO A 277 0.47 -5.73 -0.51
C PRO A 277 0.34 -4.67 -1.61
N VAL A 278 -0.58 -3.70 -1.47
CA VAL A 278 -0.80 -2.61 -2.45
C VAL A 278 -0.20 -1.27 -2.01
N GLY A 279 0.71 -1.28 -1.02
CA GLY A 279 1.35 -0.09 -0.47
C GLY A 279 0.92 0.22 0.95
N ARG A 280 1.38 1.37 1.48
CA ARG A 280 1.03 1.79 2.85
C ARG A 280 -0.37 2.37 2.87
N ALA A 281 -1.29 1.71 3.57
CA ALA A 281 -2.68 2.10 3.66
C ALA A 281 -2.95 3.01 4.85
N GLY A 282 -3.77 4.04 4.65
CA GLY A 282 -4.43 4.82 5.69
C GLY A 282 -5.93 4.57 5.63
N SER A 283 -6.52 4.08 6.73
CA SER A 283 -7.95 3.73 6.80
C SER A 283 -8.79 4.91 7.29
N LEU A 284 -9.82 5.25 6.52
CA LEU A 284 -10.88 6.20 6.85
C LEU A 284 -12.23 5.58 6.44
N ILE A 285 -13.36 6.10 6.91
CA ILE A 285 -14.67 5.50 6.61
C ILE A 285 -15.66 6.59 6.21
N CYS A 286 -16.21 6.46 5.01
CA CYS A 286 -17.40 7.18 4.55
C CYS A 286 -17.41 8.68 4.87
N PHE A 287 -18.09 9.09 5.95
CA PHE A 287 -18.26 10.50 6.32
C PHE A 287 -16.95 11.21 6.68
N ASP A 288 -15.90 10.46 7.05
CA ASP A 288 -14.53 10.99 7.19
C ASP A 288 -14.07 11.67 5.89
N LEU A 289 -14.59 11.25 4.73
CA LEU A 289 -14.30 11.84 3.41
C LEU A 289 -14.61 13.34 3.36
N ARG A 290 -15.48 13.87 4.22
CA ARG A 290 -15.80 15.30 4.26
C ARG A 290 -14.76 16.15 5.00
N PHE A 291 -13.88 15.52 5.75
CA PHE A 291 -12.83 16.17 6.54
C PHE A 291 -11.50 15.88 5.84
N ALA A 292 -10.80 16.92 5.42
CA ALA A 292 -9.52 16.78 4.71
C ALA A 292 -8.38 16.45 5.68
N GLU A 293 -8.52 16.91 6.93
CA GLU A 293 -7.51 16.87 7.97
C GLU A 293 -7.04 15.44 8.31
N PRO A 294 -7.93 14.43 8.47
CA PRO A 294 -7.51 13.04 8.65
C PRO A 294 -6.64 12.51 7.51
N ALA A 295 -7.06 12.73 6.26
CA ALA A 295 -6.34 12.27 5.08
C ALA A 295 -4.95 12.92 5.02
N LEU A 296 -4.90 14.23 5.20
CA LEU A 296 -3.66 15.00 5.25
C LEU A 296 -2.73 14.55 6.38
N ALA A 297 -3.26 14.23 7.56
CA ALA A 297 -2.47 13.75 8.70
C ALA A 297 -1.81 12.39 8.42
N LEU A 298 -2.46 11.52 7.63
CA LEU A 298 -1.95 10.20 7.26
C LEU A 298 -0.92 10.25 6.11
N THR A 299 -1.07 11.17 5.15
CA THR A 299 -0.28 11.20 3.89
C THR A 299 0.83 12.25 3.87
N HIS A 300 0.65 13.33 4.65
CA HIS A 300 1.59 14.45 4.77
C HIS A 300 1.80 14.79 6.25
N PRO A 301 2.28 13.84 7.07
CA PRO A 301 2.53 14.10 8.48
C PRO A 301 3.55 15.20 8.64
N GLY A 302 3.28 16.15 9.54
CA GLY A 302 4.30 17.09 9.99
C GLY A 302 5.44 16.37 10.72
N PRO A 303 6.63 16.98 10.87
CA PRO A 303 7.79 16.37 11.52
C PRO A 303 7.55 15.90 12.97
N LYS A 304 6.51 16.43 13.62
CA LYS A 304 6.11 16.12 15.00
C LYS A 304 4.79 15.35 15.06
N SER A 305 4.27 14.86 13.93
CA SER A 305 3.00 14.13 13.90
C SER A 305 3.12 12.85 14.74
N PRO A 306 2.26 12.64 15.74
CA PRO A 306 2.23 11.39 16.48
C PRO A 306 1.58 10.26 15.68
N PHE A 307 0.98 10.57 14.53
CA PHE A 307 0.13 9.66 13.76
C PHE A 307 0.88 8.92 12.66
N VAL A 308 2.15 9.23 12.43
CA VAL A 308 2.98 8.50 11.48
C VAL A 308 4.25 8.04 12.15
N ASP A 309 4.40 6.72 12.22
CA ASP A 309 5.64 6.08 12.62
C ASP A 309 6.72 6.40 11.57
N PRO A 310 7.84 7.04 11.95
CA PRO A 310 8.96 7.28 11.04
C PRO A 310 9.51 6.01 10.38
N ALA A 311 9.34 4.84 11.03
CA ALA A 311 9.74 3.54 10.48
C ALA A 311 8.79 3.03 9.38
N VAL A 312 7.52 3.45 9.39
CA VAL A 312 6.53 3.04 8.37
C VAL A 312 6.42 4.09 7.27
N GLY A 313 6.39 5.37 7.62
CA GLY A 313 6.22 6.48 6.67
C GLY A 313 4.76 6.77 6.32
N PRO A 314 4.51 7.75 5.42
CA PRO A 314 3.17 8.23 5.12
C PRO A 314 2.35 7.22 4.32
N ALA A 315 1.02 7.33 4.42
CA ALA A 315 0.09 6.58 3.59
C ALA A 315 0.28 6.92 2.10
N GLN A 316 0.30 5.88 1.28
CA GLN A 316 0.35 5.93 -0.19
C GLN A 316 -1.03 5.66 -0.79
N VAL A 317 -1.85 4.89 -0.06
CA VAL A 317 -3.22 4.51 -0.40
C VAL A 317 -4.14 4.95 0.74
N LEU A 318 -5.24 5.62 0.43
CA LEU A 318 -6.30 5.96 1.37
C LEU A 318 -7.52 5.09 1.09
N LEU A 319 -8.09 4.52 2.16
CA LEU A 319 -9.28 3.69 2.08
C LEU A 319 -10.50 4.48 2.55
N TYR A 320 -11.61 4.39 1.81
CA TYR A 320 -12.91 4.94 2.19
C TYR A 320 -14.05 3.94 1.91
N PRO A 321 -14.09 2.77 2.57
CA PRO A 321 -15.28 1.94 2.59
C PRO A 321 -16.50 2.79 3.00
N SER A 322 -17.59 2.70 2.22
CA SER A 322 -18.68 3.68 2.31
C SER A 322 -20.07 3.13 2.02
N ALA A 323 -21.08 3.79 2.60
CA ALA A 323 -22.49 3.62 2.27
C ALA A 323 -23.17 4.99 2.05
N PHE A 324 -22.73 5.74 1.03
CA PHE A 324 -23.22 7.08 0.74
C PHE A 324 -24.71 7.10 0.39
N THR A 325 -25.45 8.10 0.90
CA THR A 325 -26.86 8.30 0.53
C THR A 325 -26.98 8.85 -0.89
N LEU A 326 -28.11 8.61 -1.56
CA LEU A 326 -28.35 8.99 -2.96
C LEU A 326 -28.02 10.47 -3.25
N ARG A 327 -28.70 11.38 -2.54
CA ARG A 327 -28.55 12.83 -2.76
C ARG A 327 -27.13 13.31 -2.54
N THR A 328 -26.46 12.80 -1.51
CA THR A 328 -25.08 13.21 -1.22
C THR A 328 -24.07 12.53 -2.13
N GLY A 329 -24.37 11.32 -2.61
CA GLY A 329 -23.54 10.55 -3.52
C GLY A 329 -23.46 11.24 -4.87
N GLN A 330 -24.63 11.49 -5.46
CA GLN A 330 -24.76 12.17 -6.75
C GLN A 330 -24.03 13.51 -6.80
N ALA A 331 -24.07 14.28 -5.70
CA ALA A 331 -23.47 15.62 -5.66
C ALA A 331 -21.99 15.65 -5.27
N HIS A 332 -21.51 14.69 -4.47
CA HIS A 332 -20.22 14.85 -3.77
C HIS A 332 -19.26 13.67 -3.89
N TRP A 333 -19.73 12.47 -4.24
CA TRP A 333 -18.93 11.24 -4.12
C TRP A 333 -17.63 11.32 -4.91
N GLU A 334 -17.73 11.43 -6.24
CA GLU A 334 -16.56 11.52 -7.11
C GLU A 334 -15.71 12.75 -6.77
N THR A 335 -16.35 13.92 -6.62
CA THR A 335 -15.64 15.18 -6.35
C THR A 335 -14.76 15.09 -5.11
N LEU A 336 -15.29 14.54 -4.00
CA LEU A 336 -14.52 14.43 -2.77
C LEU A 336 -13.42 13.36 -2.87
N LEU A 337 -13.70 12.19 -3.47
CA LEU A 337 -12.68 11.16 -3.63
C LEU A 337 -11.51 11.64 -4.48
N ARG A 338 -11.80 12.31 -5.61
CA ARG A 338 -10.78 12.89 -6.47
C ARG A 338 -10.03 14.03 -5.78
N ALA A 339 -10.73 14.88 -5.04
CA ALA A 339 -10.09 15.91 -4.23
C ALA A 339 -9.10 15.31 -3.24
N ARG A 340 -9.47 14.26 -2.50
CA ARG A 340 -8.56 13.56 -1.58
C ARG A 340 -7.36 12.98 -2.31
N ALA A 341 -7.55 12.35 -3.46
CA ALA A 341 -6.45 11.78 -4.23
C ALA A 341 -5.44 12.87 -4.66
N ILE A 342 -5.94 13.99 -5.19
CA ILE A 342 -5.13 15.10 -5.70
C ILE A 342 -4.38 15.82 -4.56
N GLU A 343 -5.10 16.23 -3.51
CA GLU A 343 -4.51 17.06 -2.45
C GLU A 343 -3.54 16.28 -1.55
N THR A 344 -3.72 14.95 -1.48
CA THR A 344 -2.82 14.08 -0.71
C THR A 344 -1.76 13.42 -1.57
N GLN A 345 -1.91 13.44 -2.90
CA GLN A 345 -1.08 12.70 -3.86
C GLN A 345 -1.01 11.23 -3.49
N SER A 346 -2.17 10.63 -3.27
CA SER A 346 -2.32 9.23 -2.84
C SER A 346 -3.35 8.55 -3.72
N TRP A 347 -3.19 7.23 -3.87
CA TRP A 347 -4.26 6.40 -4.39
C TRP A 347 -5.45 6.45 -3.43
N VAL A 348 -6.67 6.46 -3.95
CA VAL A 348 -7.89 6.40 -3.15
C VAL A 348 -8.69 5.18 -3.59
N ILE A 349 -9.01 4.30 -2.65
CA ILE A 349 -9.84 3.11 -2.88
C ILE A 349 -11.09 3.22 -2.03
N ALA A 350 -12.26 3.25 -2.67
CA ALA A 350 -13.54 3.50 -2.03
C ALA A 350 -14.58 2.46 -2.46
N ALA A 351 -14.60 1.32 -1.77
CA ALA A 351 -15.64 0.32 -1.94
C ALA A 351 -16.95 0.84 -1.34
N ALA A 352 -18.04 0.75 -2.10
CA ALA A 352 -19.33 1.34 -1.75
C ALA A 352 -20.46 0.31 -1.74
N GLN A 353 -21.38 0.46 -0.78
CA GLN A 353 -22.71 -0.14 -0.84
C GLN A 353 -23.51 0.45 -2.00
N VAL A 354 -24.41 -0.32 -2.58
CA VAL A 354 -25.27 0.08 -3.72
C VAL A 354 -26.69 -0.42 -3.54
N GLY A 355 -27.65 0.25 -4.17
CA GLY A 355 -29.04 -0.22 -4.26
C GLY A 355 -29.87 0.04 -3.01
N ALA A 356 -31.07 -0.53 -3.00
CA ALA A 356 -32.04 -0.40 -1.91
C ALA A 356 -31.82 -1.48 -0.86
N HIS A 357 -31.47 -1.07 0.37
CA HIS A 357 -31.24 -1.98 1.49
C HIS A 357 -32.53 -2.32 2.22
N ASN A 358 -33.43 -1.34 2.30
CA ASN A 358 -34.76 -1.44 2.90
C ASN A 358 -35.64 -0.29 2.36
N PRO A 359 -36.96 -0.23 2.67
CA PRO A 359 -37.86 0.78 2.13
C PRO A 359 -37.50 2.25 2.41
N LYS A 360 -36.55 2.52 3.32
CA LYS A 360 -36.16 3.87 3.75
C LYS A 360 -34.69 4.18 3.48
N ARG A 361 -33.89 3.23 2.99
CA ARG A 361 -32.43 3.39 2.84
C ARG A 361 -31.93 2.75 1.55
N SER A 362 -31.36 3.60 0.70
CA SER A 362 -30.58 3.18 -0.47
C SER A 362 -29.19 3.81 -0.43
N SER A 363 -28.22 3.12 -1.03
CA SER A 363 -26.87 3.63 -1.21
C SER A 363 -26.54 3.91 -2.67
N TYR A 364 -25.71 4.92 -2.89
CA TYR A 364 -25.40 5.45 -4.20
C TYR A 364 -24.64 4.47 -5.11
N GLY A 365 -23.83 3.56 -4.55
CA GLY A 365 -22.93 2.72 -5.33
C GLY A 365 -21.71 3.51 -5.83
N HIS A 366 -21.36 3.32 -7.10
CA HIS A 366 -20.21 3.97 -7.73
C HIS A 366 -18.89 3.70 -6.99
N SER A 367 -18.66 2.45 -6.55
CA SER A 367 -17.35 2.06 -5.97
C SER A 367 -16.22 2.49 -6.90
N MET A 368 -15.19 3.13 -6.36
CA MET A 368 -14.23 3.88 -7.17
C MET A 368 -12.79 3.70 -6.72
N VAL A 369 -11.88 3.69 -7.69
CA VAL A 369 -10.43 3.83 -7.47
C VAL A 369 -9.93 5.05 -8.22
N VAL A 370 -9.19 5.93 -7.52
CA VAL A 370 -8.62 7.15 -8.09
C VAL A 370 -7.11 7.13 -7.92
N ASP A 371 -6.38 7.48 -8.99
CA ASP A 371 -4.92 7.58 -8.96
C ASP A 371 -4.43 8.87 -8.24
N PRO A 372 -3.14 8.98 -7.88
CA PRO A 372 -2.58 10.14 -7.21
C PRO A 372 -2.68 11.46 -7.99
N TRP A 373 -3.00 11.43 -9.29
CA TRP A 373 -3.24 12.61 -10.12
C TRP A 373 -4.73 12.99 -10.19
N GLY A 374 -5.61 12.23 -9.54
CA GLY A 374 -7.05 12.46 -9.54
C GLY A 374 -7.79 11.87 -10.73
N ARG A 375 -7.19 10.95 -11.49
CA ARG A 375 -7.90 10.24 -12.56
C ARG A 375 -8.63 9.04 -11.99
N VAL A 376 -9.89 8.87 -12.40
CA VAL A 376 -10.68 7.68 -12.04
C VAL A 376 -10.15 6.50 -12.85
N ARG A 377 -9.69 5.46 -12.16
CA ARG A 377 -9.10 4.23 -12.73
C ARG A 377 -10.10 3.08 -12.78
N LEU A 378 -11.09 3.12 -11.91
CA LEU A 378 -12.23 2.22 -11.87
C LEU A 378 -13.42 2.96 -11.29
N GLU A 379 -14.58 2.71 -11.88
CA GLU A 379 -15.89 3.06 -11.35
C GLU A 379 -16.84 1.88 -11.61
N LEU A 380 -17.52 1.40 -10.57
CA LEU A 380 -18.55 0.37 -10.68
C LEU A 380 -19.95 0.99 -10.81
N GLY A 381 -20.95 0.17 -11.09
CA GLY A 381 -22.34 0.61 -11.25
C GLY A 381 -22.93 1.28 -10.01
N GLY A 382 -23.98 2.06 -10.24
CA GLY A 382 -24.66 2.84 -9.23
C GLY A 382 -26.13 2.46 -9.10
N VAL A 383 -26.97 3.49 -9.07
CA VAL A 383 -28.42 3.37 -8.96
C VAL A 383 -29.13 4.25 -9.98
N ASP A 384 -30.36 3.86 -10.31
CA ASP A 384 -31.28 4.70 -11.09
C ASP A 384 -31.80 5.91 -10.29
N GLY A 385 -32.64 6.73 -10.93
CA GLY A 385 -33.24 7.92 -10.33
C GLY A 385 -34.13 7.63 -9.10
N GLU A 386 -34.58 6.38 -8.94
CA GLU A 386 -35.38 5.92 -7.81
C GLU A 386 -34.54 5.24 -6.72
N GLY A 387 -33.22 5.11 -6.91
CA GLY A 387 -32.32 4.49 -5.95
C GLY A 387 -32.28 2.97 -5.98
N ARG A 388 -32.77 2.35 -7.06
CA ARG A 388 -32.63 0.91 -7.33
C ARG A 388 -31.29 0.68 -8.02
N ALA A 389 -30.61 -0.42 -7.69
CA ALA A 389 -29.36 -0.75 -8.33
C ALA A 389 -29.53 -0.92 -9.84
N GLU A 390 -28.59 -0.37 -10.60
CA GLU A 390 -28.50 -0.63 -12.03
C GLU A 390 -28.19 -2.12 -12.29
N GLU A 391 -28.51 -2.61 -13.49
CA GLU A 391 -28.24 -4.00 -13.85
C GLU A 391 -26.75 -4.32 -13.69
N GLY A 392 -26.44 -5.35 -12.90
CA GLY A 392 -25.07 -5.78 -12.62
C GLY A 392 -24.31 -4.93 -11.61
N ALA A 393 -24.93 -3.91 -10.98
CA ALA A 393 -24.27 -3.12 -9.93
C ALA A 393 -24.16 -3.87 -8.59
N GLU A 394 -25.18 -4.65 -8.22
CA GLU A 394 -25.17 -5.46 -7.00
C GLU A 394 -24.16 -6.61 -7.10
N GLY A 395 -23.26 -6.71 -6.12
CA GLY A 395 -22.24 -7.76 -6.08
C GLY A 395 -21.11 -7.58 -7.10
N ALA A 396 -21.06 -6.45 -7.82
CA ALA A 396 -19.98 -6.16 -8.76
C ALA A 396 -18.61 -6.13 -8.07
N VAL A 397 -17.60 -6.69 -8.74
CA VAL A 397 -16.20 -6.63 -8.33
C VAL A 397 -15.37 -6.08 -9.48
N GLY A 398 -14.60 -5.04 -9.21
CA GLY A 398 -13.65 -4.45 -10.16
C GLY A 398 -12.21 -4.72 -9.76
N PHE A 399 -11.31 -4.68 -10.73
CA PHE A 399 -9.89 -4.96 -10.58
C PHE A 399 -9.06 -3.76 -11.03
N VAL A 400 -8.06 -3.37 -10.25
CA VAL A 400 -7.14 -2.27 -10.57
C VAL A 400 -5.74 -2.64 -10.11
N ASP A 401 -4.76 -2.44 -10.98
CA ASP A 401 -3.35 -2.51 -10.63
C ASP A 401 -2.90 -1.16 -10.03
N VAL A 402 -2.51 -1.18 -8.76
CA VAL A 402 -2.00 0.00 -8.05
C VAL A 402 -0.51 0.16 -8.34
N ASP A 403 -0.15 1.21 -9.10
CA ASP A 403 1.24 1.56 -9.40
C ASP A 403 1.81 2.54 -8.36
N LEU A 404 2.72 2.06 -7.50
CA LEU A 404 3.40 2.90 -6.50
C LEU A 404 4.53 3.74 -7.10
N ASP A 405 5.02 3.43 -8.31
CA ASP A 405 5.92 4.33 -9.03
C ASP A 405 5.16 5.53 -9.58
N GLU A 406 3.88 5.39 -9.95
CA GLU A 406 3.01 6.53 -10.29
C GLU A 406 2.86 7.48 -9.09
N TRP A 407 2.63 6.92 -7.89
CA TRP A 407 2.63 7.69 -6.65
C TRP A 407 3.95 8.45 -6.43
N ALA A 408 5.09 7.80 -6.63
CA ALA A 408 6.39 8.44 -6.48
C ALA A 408 6.60 9.56 -7.51
N ARG A 409 6.30 9.31 -8.79
CA ARG A 409 6.42 10.28 -9.89
C ARG A 409 5.57 11.52 -9.67
N VAL A 410 4.33 11.37 -9.20
CA VAL A 410 3.43 12.52 -8.94
C VAL A 410 3.98 13.41 -7.83
N ARG A 411 4.44 12.82 -6.72
CA ARG A 411 5.00 13.58 -5.59
C ARG A 411 6.32 14.25 -5.92
N GLU A 412 7.11 13.62 -6.80
CA GLU A 412 8.36 14.20 -7.28
C GLU A 412 8.11 15.35 -8.26
N GLY A 413 7.24 15.14 -9.26
CA GLY A 413 6.94 16.14 -10.29
C GLY A 413 6.16 17.34 -9.76
N MET A 414 5.37 17.17 -8.71
CA MET A 414 4.62 18.24 -8.05
C MET A 414 4.79 18.17 -6.52
N PRO A 415 5.94 18.55 -5.96
CA PRO A 415 6.19 18.43 -4.53
C PRO A 415 5.32 19.41 -3.73
N LEU A 416 4.38 18.87 -2.95
CA LEU A 416 3.54 19.66 -2.05
C LEU A 416 4.30 20.06 -0.77
N ALA A 417 5.13 21.09 -0.87
CA ALA A 417 5.84 21.66 0.28
C ALA A 417 4.90 22.53 1.13
N ARG A 418 4.60 22.09 2.36
CA ARG A 418 3.93 22.92 3.36
C ARG A 418 4.91 23.97 3.88
N ARG A 419 4.69 25.23 3.50
CA ARG A 419 5.58 26.37 3.80
C ARG A 419 5.31 27.02 5.16
N THR A 420 4.35 26.51 5.93
CA THR A 420 3.89 27.05 7.22
C THR A 420 3.71 25.95 8.22
#